data_AF-A0A9Q9MNT1-F1
#
_entry.id   AF-A0A9Q9MNT1-F1
#
_cell.length_a   1.000
_cell.length_b   1.000
_cell.length_c   1.000
_cell.angle_alpha   90.00
_cell.angle_beta   90.00
_cell.angle_gamma   90.00
#
_symmetry.space_group_name_H-M   'P 1'
#
loop_
_entity.id
_entity.type
_entity.pdbx_description
1 polymer ?
#
loop_
_entity_poly.entity_id
_entity_poly.type
_entity_poly.pdbx_seq_one_letter_code
_entity_poly.pdbx_strand_id
1 'polypeptide(L)'
;MLVKPISAPPVQDSADRVLVPFGPLSAAQAAQKPMRLNNASVCIYCMTRWCASEQCVAMHRASLWIVCETCDGFDVGCHCMGGVVEAPQALVAEQVFRQLPTTAPVNEDGEFPYYVS
;
A
#
# COMPACT_ATOMS: atom_id res chain seq x y z
N MET A 1 -71.29 -10.19 -12.62
CA MET A 1 -70.25 -9.33 -12.00
C MET A 1 -69.53 -10.17 -10.96
N LEU A 2 -68.26 -10.50 -11.20
CA LEU A 2 -67.40 -11.18 -10.22
C LEU A 2 -65.99 -10.63 -10.44
N VAL A 3 -65.59 -9.68 -9.61
CA VAL A 3 -64.28 -9.01 -9.67
C VAL A 3 -63.31 -9.85 -8.85
N LYS A 4 -62.27 -10.40 -9.48
CA LYS A 4 -61.14 -11.04 -8.76
C LYS A 4 -60.13 -9.95 -8.36
N PRO A 5 -59.62 -9.93 -7.12
CA PRO A 5 -58.52 -9.05 -6.73
C PRO A 5 -57.15 -9.56 -7.19
N ILE A 6 -56.25 -8.59 -7.24
CA ILE A 6 -54.90 -8.44 -7.82
C ILE A 6 -53.85 -9.39 -7.23
N SER A 7 -52.85 -9.76 -8.04
CA SER A 7 -51.48 -9.94 -7.53
C SER A 7 -50.48 -9.41 -8.56
N ALA A 8 -49.93 -8.23 -8.32
CA ALA A 8 -48.74 -7.75 -9.02
C ALA A 8 -47.51 -8.42 -8.38
N PRO A 9 -46.48 -8.80 -9.16
CA PRO A 9 -45.22 -9.24 -8.58
C PRO A 9 -44.52 -8.05 -7.87
N PRO A 10 -43.75 -8.30 -6.80
CA PRO A 10 -43.00 -7.25 -6.14
C PRO A 10 -41.97 -6.66 -7.10
N VAL A 11 -41.99 -5.32 -7.21
CA VAL A 11 -40.88 -4.54 -7.77
C VAL A 11 -39.67 -4.76 -6.85
N GLN A 12 -38.67 -5.47 -7.34
CA GLN A 12 -37.37 -5.54 -6.68
C GLN A 12 -36.63 -4.24 -7.00
N ASP A 13 -36.74 -3.29 -6.08
CA ASP A 13 -35.86 -2.14 -6.01
C ASP A 13 -34.51 -2.62 -5.44
N SER A 14 -33.63 -3.08 -6.34
CA SER A 14 -32.27 -3.47 -5.97
C SER A 14 -31.33 -2.30 -6.23
N ALA A 15 -31.44 -1.29 -5.36
CA ALA A 15 -30.27 -0.52 -4.96
C ALA A 15 -29.29 -1.49 -4.27
N ASP A 16 -28.45 -2.17 -5.05
CA ASP A 16 -27.36 -2.95 -4.50
C ASP A 16 -26.04 -2.55 -5.18
N ARG A 17 -25.31 -1.74 -4.41
CA ARG A 17 -23.87 -1.47 -4.46
C ARG A 17 -23.13 -2.14 -5.61
N VAL A 18 -22.67 -1.32 -6.56
CA VAL A 18 -21.48 -1.67 -7.33
C VAL A 18 -20.34 -1.90 -6.33
N LEU A 19 -20.06 -3.16 -6.05
CA LEU A 19 -18.81 -3.62 -5.47
C LEU A 19 -17.72 -3.12 -6.42
N VAL A 20 -16.98 -2.10 -6.01
CA VAL A 20 -15.76 -1.71 -6.72
C VAL A 20 -14.88 -2.96 -6.68
N PRO A 21 -14.58 -3.62 -7.80
CA PRO A 21 -13.62 -4.71 -7.76
C PRO A 21 -12.32 -4.06 -7.31
N PHE A 22 -11.58 -4.71 -6.41
CA PHE A 22 -10.22 -4.33 -6.07
C PHE A 22 -9.38 -4.34 -7.36
N GLY A 23 -9.44 -3.24 -8.11
CA GLY A 23 -8.55 -3.00 -9.23
C GLY A 23 -7.14 -2.93 -8.68
N PRO A 24 -6.13 -3.35 -9.45
CA PRO A 24 -4.76 -3.32 -8.99
C PRO A 24 -4.38 -1.88 -8.61
N LEU A 25 -3.98 -1.68 -7.34
CA LEU A 25 -3.38 -0.42 -6.90
C LEU A 25 -1.99 -0.32 -7.53
N SER A 26 -1.67 0.86 -8.07
CA SER A 26 -0.32 1.10 -8.55
C SER A 26 0.69 1.16 -7.41
N ALA A 27 1.96 0.85 -7.70
CA ALA A 27 3.02 0.88 -6.72
C ALA A 27 3.20 2.26 -6.06
N ALA A 28 3.00 3.35 -6.81
CA ALA A 28 3.03 4.70 -6.27
C ALA A 28 1.84 5.01 -5.34
N GLN A 29 0.65 4.50 -5.66
CA GLN A 29 -0.57 4.74 -4.85
C GLN A 29 -0.64 3.86 -3.60
N ALA A 30 -0.09 2.64 -3.68
CA ALA A 30 -0.03 1.71 -2.57
C ALA A 30 1.05 2.08 -1.55
N ALA A 31 2.05 2.86 -1.96
CA ALA A 31 3.17 3.22 -1.10
C ALA A 31 2.72 4.07 0.09
N GLN A 32 2.89 3.52 1.29
CA GLN A 32 2.69 4.26 2.52
C GLN A 32 3.99 4.90 2.94
N LYS A 33 3.94 6.21 3.15
CA LYS A 33 5.04 6.95 3.74
C LYS A 33 5.30 6.46 5.17
N PRO A 34 6.52 6.00 5.49
CA PRO A 34 6.83 5.54 6.83
C PRO A 34 6.82 6.70 7.80
N MET A 35 6.58 6.41 9.08
CA MET A 35 6.78 7.40 10.14
C MET A 35 8.22 7.91 10.12
N ARG A 36 8.42 9.22 10.29
CA ARG A 36 9.76 9.82 10.35
C ARG A 36 10.62 9.22 11.45
N LEU A 37 9.99 8.88 12.58
CA LEU A 37 10.64 8.18 13.67
C LEU A 37 10.27 6.69 13.54
N ASN A 38 11.26 5.82 13.55
CA ASN A 38 11.02 4.38 13.60
C ASN A 38 10.39 3.97 14.94
N ASN A 39 10.04 2.69 15.09
CA ASN A 39 9.40 2.17 16.31
C ASN A 39 10.23 2.36 17.58
N ALA A 40 11.54 2.60 17.47
CA ALA A 40 12.43 2.93 18.59
C ALA A 40 12.58 4.45 18.82
N SER A 41 11.73 5.27 18.21
CA SER A 41 11.80 6.74 18.23
C SER A 41 13.09 7.32 17.62
N VAL A 42 13.76 6.60 16.70
CA VAL A 42 14.97 7.08 16.01
C VAL A 42 14.59 7.70 14.67
N CYS A 43 15.10 8.90 14.37
CA CYS A 43 14.85 9.59 13.11
C CYS A 43 15.51 8.87 11.92
N ILE A 44 14.74 8.59 10.88
CA ILE A 44 15.25 7.90 9.68
C ILE A 44 16.29 8.72 8.89
N TYR A 45 16.34 10.04 9.08
CA TYR A 45 17.26 10.92 8.35
C TYR A 45 18.57 11.16 9.09
N CYS A 46 18.51 11.45 10.40
CA CYS A 46 19.69 11.87 11.18
C CYS A 46 20.10 10.87 12.26
N MET A 47 19.42 9.72 12.35
CA MET A 47 19.69 8.65 13.31
C MET A 47 19.67 9.08 14.79
N THR A 48 19.10 10.25 15.10
CA THR A 48 18.98 10.75 16.48
C THR A 48 17.66 10.29 17.09
N ARG A 49 17.71 9.82 18.34
CA ARG A 49 16.52 9.43 19.11
C ARG A 49 15.73 10.67 19.54
N TRP A 50 14.40 10.61 19.43
CA TRP A 50 13.46 11.70 19.73
C TRP A 50 13.75 13.00 18.97
N CYS A 51 14.30 12.91 17.75
CA CYS A 51 14.66 14.07 16.95
C CYS A 51 13.47 15.02 16.74
N ALA A 52 13.64 16.30 17.07
CA ALA A 52 12.66 17.37 16.82
C ALA A 52 13.15 18.43 15.80
N SER A 53 14.23 18.15 15.06
CA SER A 53 14.80 19.09 14.09
C SER A 53 13.78 19.45 13.00
N GLU A 54 13.53 20.75 12.84
CA GLU A 54 12.63 21.29 11.79
C GLU A 54 13.08 20.88 10.39
N GLN A 55 14.39 20.76 10.16
CA GLN A 55 14.93 20.29 8.88
C GLN A 55 14.49 18.85 8.58
N CYS A 56 14.60 17.94 9.55
CA CYS A 56 14.15 16.55 9.37
C CYS A 56 12.64 16.46 9.20
N VAL A 57 11.87 17.33 9.85
CA VAL A 57 10.41 17.42 9.67
C VAL A 57 10.08 17.91 8.26
N ALA A 58 10.75 18.94 7.76
CA ALA A 58 10.53 19.48 6.42
C ALA A 58 10.92 18.48 5.33
N MET A 59 12.10 17.86 5.44
CA MET A 59 12.55 16.79 4.54
C MET A 59 11.55 15.64 4.53
N HIS A 60 11.16 15.15 5.72
CA HIS A 60 10.15 14.11 5.80
C HIS A 60 8.87 14.58 5.14
N ARG A 61 8.36 15.77 5.38
CA ARG A 61 7.10 16.24 4.77
C ARG A 61 7.16 16.24 3.25
N ALA A 62 8.28 16.68 2.66
CA ALA A 62 8.48 16.78 1.22
C ALA A 62 8.77 15.43 0.54
N SER A 63 9.19 14.41 1.28
CA SER A 63 9.59 13.14 0.68
C SER A 63 8.43 12.37 0.04
N LEU A 64 8.74 11.71 -1.06
CA LEU A 64 7.84 10.82 -1.78
C LEU A 64 8.37 9.40 -1.63
N TRP A 65 7.45 8.45 -1.59
CA TRP A 65 7.76 7.06 -1.32
C TRP A 65 7.06 6.18 -2.35
N ILE A 66 7.74 5.12 -2.76
CA ILE A 66 7.22 4.08 -3.65
C ILE A 66 7.38 2.73 -2.97
N VAL A 67 6.59 1.75 -3.39
CA VAL A 67 6.82 0.36 -2.99
C VAL A 67 8.14 -0.11 -3.56
N CYS A 68 8.97 -0.73 -2.73
CA CYS A 68 10.29 -1.22 -3.11
C CYS A 68 10.17 -2.21 -4.28
N GLU A 69 10.96 -2.01 -5.33
CA GLU A 69 10.93 -2.87 -6.50
C GLU A 69 11.57 -4.24 -6.25
N THR A 70 12.46 -4.33 -5.28
CA THR A 70 13.18 -5.57 -4.96
C THR A 70 12.30 -6.57 -4.23
N CYS A 71 11.46 -6.10 -3.30
CA CYS A 71 10.67 -6.97 -2.42
C CYS A 71 9.16 -6.81 -2.57
N ASP A 72 8.69 -6.02 -3.53
CA ASP A 72 7.26 -5.76 -3.77
C ASP A 72 6.47 -5.28 -2.55
N GLY A 73 7.16 -4.69 -1.56
CA GLY A 73 6.53 -4.24 -0.32
C GLY A 73 6.42 -5.28 0.77
N PHE A 74 6.85 -6.53 0.54
CA PHE A 74 6.77 -7.59 1.55
C PHE A 74 7.86 -7.51 2.61
N ASP A 75 8.92 -6.73 2.40
CA ASP A 75 10.03 -6.54 3.34
C ASP A 75 10.76 -7.85 3.73
N VAL A 76 10.69 -8.85 2.87
CA VAL A 76 11.36 -10.14 3.08
C VAL A 76 12.73 -10.12 2.38
N GLY A 77 13.80 -10.32 3.16
CA GLY A 77 15.17 -10.38 2.62
C GLY A 77 15.69 -9.07 2.01
N CYS A 78 15.10 -7.93 2.37
CA CYS A 78 15.39 -6.64 1.76
C CYS A 78 15.87 -5.61 2.80
N HIS A 79 16.73 -4.68 2.37
CA HIS A 79 17.20 -3.56 3.20
C HIS A 79 16.44 -2.26 2.86
N CYS A 80 15.14 -2.37 2.62
CA CYS A 80 14.25 -1.23 2.44
C CYS A 80 13.63 -0.80 3.77
N MET A 81 12.87 0.30 3.77
CA MET A 81 12.21 0.81 4.95
C MET A 81 10.83 0.16 5.13
N GLY A 82 10.78 -1.13 5.50
CA GLY A 82 9.49 -1.80 5.71
C GLY A 82 8.71 -2.00 4.42
N GLY A 83 9.38 -2.36 3.33
CA GLY A 83 8.78 -2.55 2.01
C GLY A 83 8.70 -1.30 1.11
N VAL A 84 9.13 -0.12 1.57
CA VAL A 84 9.11 1.11 0.77
C VAL A 84 10.49 1.77 0.68
N VAL A 85 10.67 2.59 -0.35
CA VAL A 85 11.87 3.41 -0.55
C VAL A 85 11.48 4.86 -0.85
N GLU A 86 12.31 5.79 -0.39
CA GLU A 86 12.18 7.21 -0.74
C GLU A 86 12.63 7.39 -2.19
N ALA A 87 11.86 8.14 -2.99
CA ALA A 87 12.09 8.27 -4.41
C ALA A 87 11.86 9.72 -4.91
N PRO A 88 12.57 10.15 -5.97
CA PRO A 88 12.29 11.41 -6.64
C PRO A 88 10.98 11.35 -7.45
N GLN A 89 10.39 12.53 -7.73
CA GLN A 89 9.12 12.67 -8.46
C GLN A 89 9.10 11.91 -9.80
N ALA A 90 10.22 11.85 -10.53
CA ALA A 90 10.32 11.14 -11.81
C ALA A 90 10.03 9.64 -11.66
N LEU A 91 10.63 8.99 -10.65
CA LEU A 91 10.40 7.56 -10.39
C LEU A 91 8.98 7.30 -9.88
N VAL A 92 8.40 8.22 -9.10
CA VAL A 92 6.99 8.10 -8.67
C VAL A 92 6.06 8.02 -9.88
N ALA A 93 6.29 8.83 -10.92
CA ALA A 93 5.48 8.82 -12.13
C ALA A 93 5.57 7.49 -12.90
N GLU A 94 6.76 6.89 -12.98
CA GLU A 94 6.98 5.59 -13.61
C GLU A 94 6.26 4.45 -12.86
N GLN A 95 6.18 4.55 -11.53
CA GLN A 95 5.53 3.54 -10.67
C GLN A 95 4.00 3.58 -10.70
N VAL A 96 3.38 4.61 -11.29
CA VAL A 96 1.91 4.72 -11.38
C VAL A 96 1.29 3.61 -12.24
N PHE A 97 2.06 3.00 -13.15
CA PHE A 97 1.56 1.92 -14.00
C PHE A 97 2.00 0.53 -13.55
N ARG A 98 2.86 0.45 -12.54
CA ARG A 98 3.33 -0.82 -11.99
C ARG A 98 2.26 -1.41 -11.08
N GLN A 99 1.81 -2.61 -11.40
CA GLN A 99 0.91 -3.37 -10.55
C GLN A 99 1.71 -4.16 -9.51
N LEU A 100 1.19 -4.23 -8.29
CA LEU A 100 1.81 -4.98 -7.21
C LEU A 100 1.15 -6.34 -7.03
N PRO A 101 1.94 -7.40 -6.75
CA PRO A 101 1.40 -8.68 -6.32
C PRO A 101 0.69 -8.55 -4.96
N THR A 102 -0.33 -9.37 -4.75
CA THR A 102 -1.08 -9.43 -3.48
C THR A 102 -0.56 -10.48 -2.51
N THR A 103 0.37 -11.33 -2.96
CA THR A 103 0.94 -12.43 -2.18
C THR A 103 2.45 -12.41 -2.28
N ALA A 104 3.13 -12.64 -1.16
CA ALA A 104 4.59 -12.65 -1.15
C ALA A 104 5.12 -13.80 -1.99
N PRO A 105 6.30 -13.62 -2.63
CA PRO A 105 6.99 -14.73 -3.26
C PRO A 105 7.37 -15.76 -2.19
N VAL A 106 7.17 -17.03 -2.53
CA VAL A 106 7.63 -18.19 -1.76
C VAL A 106 8.67 -18.94 -2.61
N ASN A 107 9.60 -19.60 -1.94
CA ASN A 107 10.55 -20.51 -2.56
C ASN A 107 9.82 -21.73 -3.17
N GLU A 108 10.54 -22.55 -3.93
CA GLU A 108 9.99 -23.74 -4.60
C GLU A 108 9.37 -24.76 -3.64
N ASP A 109 9.82 -24.78 -2.39
CA ASP A 109 9.30 -25.58 -1.28
C ASP A 109 8.07 -24.95 -0.58
N GLY A 110 7.63 -23.78 -1.03
CA GLY A 110 6.48 -23.06 -0.47
C GLY A 110 6.80 -22.26 0.79
N GLU A 111 8.07 -22.17 1.18
CA GLU A 111 8.52 -21.40 2.33
C GLU A 111 8.86 -19.94 1.95
N PHE A 112 8.73 -19.00 2.89
CA PHE A 112 9.15 -17.62 2.63
C PHE A 112 10.68 -17.56 2.51
N PRO A 113 11.24 -16.74 1.62
CA PRO A 113 12.68 -16.60 1.50
C PRO A 113 13.27 -15.97 2.76
N TYR A 114 13.81 -16.79 3.66
CA TYR A 114 14.54 -16.28 4.82
C TYR A 114 15.98 -15.95 4.41
N TYR A 115 16.42 -14.74 4.74
CA TYR A 115 17.85 -14.48 4.91
C TYR A 115 18.14 -14.37 6.41
N VAL A 116 19.05 -15.22 6.87
CA VAL A 116 19.70 -15.04 8.17
C VAL A 116 20.63 -13.84 8.00
N SER A 117 20.29 -12.73 8.65
CA SER A 117 21.13 -11.54 8.75
C SER A 117 22.48 -11.85 9.39
#